data_AF-A0A7W2NUE1-F1
#
_entry.id   AF-A0A7W2NUE1-F1
#
_cell.length_a   1.000
_cell.length_b   1.000
_cell.length_c   1.000
_cell.angle_alpha   90.00
_cell.angle_beta   90.00
_cell.angle_gamma   90.00
#
_symmetry.space_group_name_H-M   'P 1'
#
loop_
_entity.id
_entity.type
_entity.pdbx_description
1 polymer ?
#
loop_
_entity_poly.entity_id
_entity_poly.type
_entity_poly.pdbx_seq_one_letter_code
_entity_poly.pdbx_strand_id
1 'polypeptide(L)'
;MKVINQLVKETSKQFSTHILNSGIKCGISKDITDPQGKRVFLKAGTEITDKIKIRLENLQKEGVIGHEDVISLTHKQSTQDLLSPILELAKKNPVLNNFQLKGTLATISEYIEQDSIPKEIVDHLKIFSHLNPLAYENTLLNLVFGTHVGKANNYSANELFELISVLFFENIGYARLNKKMKDAQLVHPILSKEIVKIAGLENKLVLESIEQHEEKLDGSGYPKKLTHMHEYAQISQIANQYSQITQKSKNINTAIGELCLLGEGFDFRTSQKKSALYSYQLQKPLLSIMQESIQTKVHQHAYGNHLYDQLSKVIKWTNTLNATNAEMKFIQAKLRSALWISETSQYPFQINREELKDNQICSMFINDARKLVLQISQFANYFNQILHYPIKIDNISTNKEYFLTLINPTT
;
A
#
# COMPACT_ATOMS: atom_id res chain seq x y z
N MET A 1 22.81 3.65 24.04
CA MET A 1 21.59 3.52 24.88
C MET A 1 20.97 4.86 25.33
N LYS A 2 21.73 5.90 25.75
CA LYS A 2 21.12 7.12 26.35
C LYS A 2 20.14 7.91 25.45
N VAL A 3 20.43 8.11 24.16
CA VAL A 3 19.57 8.89 23.23
C VAL A 3 18.26 8.16 22.88
N ILE A 4 18.31 6.84 22.86
CA ILE A 4 17.26 5.92 22.36
C ILE A 4 15.95 6.05 23.17
N ASN A 5 16.05 6.40 24.46
CA ASN A 5 14.90 6.51 25.37
C ASN A 5 14.29 7.93 25.37
N GLN A 6 14.87 8.90 24.65
CA GLN A 6 14.48 10.30 24.78
C GLN A 6 13.16 10.61 24.06
N LEU A 7 12.98 10.19 22.80
CA LEU A 7 11.74 10.45 22.04
C LEU A 7 10.50 9.80 22.66
N VAL A 8 10.64 8.59 23.23
CA VAL A 8 9.54 7.87 23.90
C VAL A 8 9.13 8.60 25.19
N LYS A 9 10.09 9.16 25.94
CA LYS A 9 9.83 10.02 27.12
C LYS A 9 9.18 11.35 26.72
N GLU A 10 9.70 12.02 25.70
CA GLU A 10 9.14 13.28 25.17
C GLU A 10 7.70 13.10 24.67
N THR A 11 7.36 11.91 24.14
CA THR A 11 6.00 11.58 23.67
C THR A 11 5.10 10.90 24.71
N SER A 12 5.59 10.50 25.90
CA SER A 12 4.79 9.81 26.93
C SER A 12 3.58 10.64 27.40
N LYS A 13 3.75 11.96 27.60
CA LYS A 13 2.62 12.84 27.93
C LYS A 13 1.55 12.85 26.82
N GLN A 14 1.98 12.79 25.56
CA GLN A 14 1.07 12.74 24.41
C GLN A 14 0.37 11.38 24.33
N PHE A 15 1.07 10.27 24.59
CA PHE A 15 0.49 8.93 24.68
C PHE A 15 -0.55 8.81 25.80
N SER A 16 -0.23 9.30 27.00
CA SER A 16 -1.19 9.40 28.11
C SER A 16 -2.43 10.23 27.75
N THR A 17 -2.24 11.36 27.06
CA THR A 17 -3.35 12.19 26.55
C THR A 17 -4.18 11.44 25.51
N HIS A 18 -3.54 10.66 24.64
CA HIS A 18 -4.20 9.84 23.63
C HIS A 18 -5.00 8.70 24.23
N ILE A 19 -4.52 8.01 25.27
CA ILE A 19 -5.30 6.99 25.98
C ILE A 19 -6.61 7.59 26.49
N LEU A 20 -6.53 8.74 27.18
CA LEU A 20 -7.72 9.43 27.70
C LEU A 20 -8.70 9.86 26.60
N ASN A 21 -8.18 10.28 25.43
CA ASN A 21 -8.99 10.76 24.31
C ASN A 21 -9.47 9.64 23.37
N SER A 22 -8.99 8.40 23.55
CA SER A 22 -9.32 7.26 22.67
C SER A 22 -10.75 6.73 22.84
N GLY A 23 -11.42 7.08 23.96
CA GLY A 23 -12.70 6.48 24.37
C GLY A 23 -12.58 5.07 24.95
N ILE A 24 -11.37 4.52 25.06
CA ILE A 24 -11.12 3.19 25.63
C ILE A 24 -11.10 3.27 27.16
N LYS A 25 -11.64 2.25 27.84
CA LYS A 25 -11.51 2.10 29.29
C LYS A 25 -10.04 2.01 29.70
N CYS A 26 -9.63 2.94 30.56
CA CYS A 26 -8.26 3.09 31.03
C CYS A 26 -8.21 3.31 32.54
N GLY A 27 -7.03 3.16 33.10
CA GLY A 27 -6.78 3.26 34.52
C GLY A 27 -5.30 3.37 34.82
N ILE A 28 -5.00 3.45 36.11
CA ILE A 28 -3.63 3.59 36.61
C ILE A 28 -2.84 2.28 36.39
N SER A 29 -1.69 2.36 35.72
CA SER A 29 -0.87 1.20 35.34
C SER A 29 -0.10 0.58 36.53
N LYS A 30 0.26 1.39 37.52
CA LYS A 30 1.02 1.00 38.72
C LYS A 30 0.66 1.88 39.91
N ASP A 31 0.83 1.39 41.14
CA ASP A 31 0.64 2.20 42.35
C ASP A 31 1.48 3.48 42.27
N ILE A 32 0.82 4.63 42.41
CA ILE A 32 1.47 5.94 42.50
C ILE A 32 1.75 6.19 43.98
N THR A 33 3.01 6.16 44.36
CA THR A 33 3.47 6.40 45.73
C THR A 33 4.20 7.73 45.88
N ASP A 34 4.48 8.11 47.13
CA ASP A 34 5.53 9.09 47.42
C ASP A 34 6.92 8.56 47.06
N PRO A 35 7.95 9.42 46.96
CA PRO A 35 9.31 8.99 46.58
C PRO A 35 9.93 7.94 47.50
N GLN A 36 9.38 7.75 48.70
CA GLN A 36 9.80 6.77 49.71
C GLN A 36 8.98 5.47 49.68
N GLY A 37 7.95 5.35 48.83
CA GLY A 37 7.08 4.17 48.74
C GLY A 37 6.15 3.94 49.94
N LYS A 38 6.07 4.89 50.88
CA LYS A 38 5.33 4.77 52.15
C LYS A 38 3.86 5.14 52.02
N ARG A 39 3.51 6.04 51.10
CA ARG A 39 2.14 6.53 50.90
C ARG A 39 1.68 6.28 49.48
N VAL A 40 0.67 5.44 49.31
CA VAL A 40 -0.04 5.26 48.02
C VAL A 40 -1.02 6.42 47.83
N PHE A 41 -0.84 7.22 46.79
CA PHE A 41 -1.79 8.24 46.37
C PHE A 41 -2.94 7.64 45.56
N LEU A 42 -2.62 6.79 44.59
CA LEU A 42 -3.56 6.09 43.70
C LEU A 42 -3.07 4.66 43.48
N LYS A 43 -3.99 3.68 43.49
CA LYS A 43 -3.66 2.26 43.27
C LYS A 43 -3.71 1.92 41.78
N ALA A 44 -2.92 0.93 41.37
CA ALA A 44 -3.04 0.26 40.09
C ALA A 44 -4.49 -0.21 39.85
N GLY A 45 -4.95 -0.13 38.61
CA GLY A 45 -6.33 -0.44 38.23
C GLY A 45 -7.37 0.62 38.58
N THR A 46 -7.02 1.71 39.27
CA THR A 46 -7.97 2.83 39.51
C THR A 46 -8.42 3.43 38.17
N GLU A 47 -9.72 3.46 37.90
CA GLU A 47 -10.30 4.02 36.67
C GLU A 47 -10.09 5.53 36.56
N ILE A 48 -9.79 6.03 35.35
CA ILE A 48 -9.57 7.48 35.15
C ILE A 48 -10.90 8.23 34.99
N THR A 49 -11.47 8.66 36.11
CA THR A 49 -12.52 9.69 36.15
C THR A 49 -11.91 11.10 36.09
N ASP A 50 -12.72 12.15 35.82
CA ASP A 50 -12.26 13.55 35.83
C ASP A 50 -11.56 13.94 37.15
N LYS A 51 -12.07 13.45 38.28
CA LYS A 51 -11.47 13.65 39.60
C LYS A 51 -10.07 13.02 39.71
N ILE A 52 -9.88 11.84 39.11
CA ILE A 52 -8.58 11.16 39.06
C ILE A 52 -7.65 11.88 38.09
N LYS A 53 -8.15 12.36 36.94
CA LYS A 53 -7.39 13.16 35.97
C LYS A 53 -6.84 14.45 36.59
N ILE A 54 -7.68 15.25 37.26
CA ILE A 54 -7.24 16.45 38.00
C ILE A 54 -6.18 16.09 39.06
N ARG A 55 -6.35 14.96 39.75
CA ARG A 55 -5.38 14.49 40.74
C ARG A 55 -4.04 14.08 40.12
N LEU A 56 -4.03 13.42 38.97
CA LEU A 56 -2.82 13.11 38.21
C LEU A 56 -2.10 14.39 37.74
N GLU A 57 -2.84 15.37 37.23
CA GLU A 57 -2.26 16.65 36.82
C GLU A 57 -1.60 17.38 37.99
N ASN A 58 -2.17 17.31 39.19
CA ASN A 58 -1.57 17.89 40.40
C ASN A 58 -0.33 17.10 40.85
N LEU A 59 -0.41 15.76 40.93
CA LEU A 59 0.74 14.92 41.27
C LEU A 59 1.91 15.08 40.28
N GLN A 60 1.63 15.38 39.00
CA GLN A 60 2.66 15.69 38.00
C GLN A 60 3.26 17.09 38.18
N LYS A 61 2.45 18.10 38.54
CA LYS A 61 2.95 19.46 38.91
C LYS A 61 3.80 19.44 40.18
N GLU A 62 3.45 18.58 41.13
CA GLU A 62 4.16 18.34 42.39
C GLU A 62 5.45 17.50 42.20
N GLY A 63 5.70 16.98 40.99
CA GLY A 63 6.87 16.13 40.70
C GLY A 63 6.81 14.73 41.30
N VAL A 64 5.66 14.32 41.84
CA VAL A 64 5.43 12.97 42.42
C VAL A 64 5.41 11.90 41.33
N ILE A 65 4.90 12.24 40.15
CA ILE A 65 4.97 11.38 38.95
C ILE A 65 5.70 12.08 37.81
N GLY A 66 6.57 11.34 37.12
CA GLY A 66 7.35 11.83 35.99
C GLY A 66 6.59 11.88 34.66
N HIS A 67 7.34 11.84 33.57
CA HIS A 67 6.84 11.65 32.20
C HIS A 67 6.85 10.16 31.83
N GLU A 68 6.22 9.34 32.66
CA GLU A 68 6.07 7.90 32.43
C GLU A 68 4.61 7.58 32.09
N ASP A 69 4.39 6.42 31.48
CA ASP A 69 3.05 5.96 31.07
C ASP A 69 2.30 5.40 32.29
N VAL A 70 1.85 6.32 33.15
CA VAL A 70 1.11 6.04 34.40
C VAL A 70 -0.35 5.62 34.13
N ILE A 71 -0.84 5.86 32.91
CA ILE A 71 -2.16 5.43 32.45
C ILE A 71 -1.96 4.28 31.47
N SER A 72 -2.72 3.19 31.64
CA SER A 72 -2.78 2.06 30.71
C SER A 72 -4.23 1.66 30.42
N LEU A 73 -4.43 0.82 29.40
CA LEU A 73 -5.73 0.20 29.15
C LEU A 73 -6.06 -0.79 30.28
N THR A 74 -7.28 -0.73 30.83
CA THR A 74 -7.72 -1.61 31.93
C THR A 74 -8.43 -2.86 31.44
N HIS A 75 -8.89 -2.87 30.19
CA HIS A 75 -9.43 -4.07 29.58
C HIS A 75 -8.31 -5.08 29.31
N LYS A 76 -8.40 -6.28 29.89
CA LYS A 76 -7.68 -7.44 29.37
C LYS A 76 -8.24 -7.75 27.98
N GLN A 77 -7.57 -7.27 26.94
CA GLN A 77 -7.81 -7.66 25.56
C GLN A 77 -6.96 -8.87 25.23
N SER A 78 -7.44 -9.72 24.33
CA SER A 78 -6.64 -10.81 23.77
C SER A 78 -5.99 -10.36 22.47
N THR A 79 -4.92 -11.05 22.08
CA THR A 79 -4.36 -10.99 20.71
C THR A 79 -5.44 -11.28 19.66
N GLN A 80 -6.43 -12.12 19.98
CA GLN A 80 -7.61 -12.42 19.15
C GLN A 80 -8.48 -11.18 18.81
N ASP A 81 -8.49 -10.14 19.64
CA ASP A 81 -9.17 -8.86 19.32
C ASP A 81 -8.54 -8.14 18.11
N LEU A 82 -7.30 -8.49 17.74
CA LEU A 82 -6.60 -7.98 16.55
C LEU A 82 -7.03 -8.69 15.25
N LEU A 83 -7.51 -9.94 15.33
CA LEU A 83 -7.93 -10.71 14.16
C LEU A 83 -9.24 -10.24 13.56
N SER A 84 -10.22 -9.88 14.40
CA SER A 84 -11.55 -9.49 13.93
C SER A 84 -11.51 -8.31 12.94
N PRO A 85 -10.76 -7.21 13.19
CA PRO A 85 -10.56 -6.15 12.21
C PRO A 85 -9.96 -6.61 10.87
N ILE A 86 -8.96 -7.50 10.89
CA ILE A 86 -8.29 -8.02 9.68
C ILE A 86 -9.27 -8.83 8.84
N LEU A 87 -10.04 -9.73 9.48
CA LEU A 87 -11.02 -10.58 8.80
C LEU A 87 -12.20 -9.76 8.25
N GLU A 88 -12.67 -8.75 8.98
CA GLU A 88 -13.72 -7.84 8.51
C GLU A 88 -13.26 -6.96 7.34
N LEU A 89 -12.00 -6.50 7.37
CA LEU A 89 -11.40 -5.75 6.28
C LEU A 89 -11.24 -6.63 5.02
N ALA A 90 -10.80 -7.87 5.18
CA ALA A 90 -10.68 -8.82 4.08
C ALA A 90 -12.03 -9.15 3.40
N LYS A 91 -13.13 -9.21 4.17
CA LYS A 91 -14.49 -9.39 3.62
C LYS A 91 -15.01 -8.15 2.87
N LYS A 92 -14.67 -6.95 3.35
CA LYS A 92 -15.20 -5.67 2.83
C LYS A 92 -14.40 -5.11 1.67
N ASN A 93 -13.10 -5.35 1.64
CA ASN A 93 -12.24 -4.86 0.58
C ASN A 93 -12.43 -5.73 -0.68
N PRO A 94 -12.84 -5.16 -1.83
CA PRO A 94 -13.19 -5.90 -3.04
C PRO A 94 -12.00 -6.65 -3.63
N VAL A 95 -10.78 -6.11 -3.46
CA VAL A 95 -9.53 -6.81 -3.81
C VAL A 95 -9.47 -8.06 -2.94
N LEU A 96 -9.33 -7.90 -1.63
CA LEU A 96 -9.09 -9.02 -0.71
C LEU A 96 -10.16 -10.12 -0.76
N ASN A 97 -11.43 -9.76 -0.99
CA ASN A 97 -12.55 -10.70 -1.06
C ASN A 97 -12.54 -11.54 -2.36
N ASN A 98 -12.06 -11.00 -3.48
CA ASN A 98 -12.03 -11.70 -4.76
C ASN A 98 -10.90 -12.74 -4.88
N PHE A 99 -9.87 -12.66 -4.04
CA PHE A 99 -8.67 -13.50 -4.15
C PHE A 99 -8.62 -14.67 -3.17
N GLN A 100 -7.90 -15.73 -3.53
CA GLN A 100 -7.68 -16.89 -2.67
C GLN A 100 -6.65 -16.63 -1.54
N LEU A 101 -6.75 -15.49 -0.86
CA LEU A 101 -5.90 -15.10 0.26
C LEU A 101 -6.15 -15.90 1.54
N LYS A 102 -6.96 -16.96 1.50
CA LYS A 102 -7.20 -17.89 2.63
C LYS A 102 -5.88 -18.37 3.25
N GLY A 103 -4.90 -18.73 2.42
CA GLY A 103 -3.57 -19.15 2.90
C GLY A 103 -2.73 -18.01 3.48
N THR A 104 -2.94 -16.76 3.06
CA THR A 104 -2.30 -15.57 3.64
C THR A 104 -2.93 -15.24 5.00
N LEU A 105 -4.27 -15.19 5.05
CA LEU A 105 -5.02 -14.93 6.29
C LEU A 105 -4.76 -16.00 7.35
N ALA A 106 -4.66 -17.28 6.97
CA ALA A 106 -4.32 -18.36 7.89
C ALA A 106 -2.93 -18.17 8.53
N THR A 107 -1.92 -17.71 7.78
CA THR A 107 -0.59 -17.41 8.34
C THR A 107 -0.60 -16.18 9.27
N ILE A 108 -1.44 -15.18 8.98
CA ILE A 108 -1.64 -14.02 9.87
C ILE A 108 -2.38 -14.45 11.15
N SER A 109 -3.38 -15.32 11.04
CA SER A 109 -4.05 -15.96 12.19
C SER A 109 -3.06 -16.72 13.06
N GLU A 110 -2.26 -17.61 12.46
CA GLU A 110 -1.24 -18.39 13.15
C GLU A 110 -0.24 -17.51 13.92
N TYR A 111 0.25 -16.43 13.30
CA TYR A 111 1.15 -15.47 13.97
C TYR A 111 0.50 -14.82 15.20
N ILE A 112 -0.77 -14.39 15.10
CA ILE A 112 -1.46 -13.70 16.19
C ILE A 112 -1.88 -14.68 17.30
N GLU A 113 -2.20 -15.92 16.95
CA GLU A 113 -2.63 -16.98 17.88
C GLU A 113 -1.48 -17.58 18.70
N GLN A 114 -0.22 -17.40 18.29
CA GLN A 114 0.96 -17.85 19.06
C GLN A 114 1.23 -17.02 20.33
N ASP A 115 0.41 -16.02 20.64
CA ASP A 115 0.46 -15.15 21.84
C ASP A 115 1.84 -14.51 22.09
N SER A 116 2.62 -14.34 21.02
CA SER A 116 3.99 -13.83 21.02
C SER A 116 4.09 -12.31 20.94
N ILE A 117 2.96 -11.62 20.80
CA ILE A 117 2.86 -10.15 20.70
C ILE A 117 2.81 -9.55 22.11
N PRO A 118 3.83 -8.78 22.56
CA PRO A 118 3.82 -8.15 23.87
C PRO A 118 2.61 -7.25 24.08
N LYS A 119 2.06 -7.23 25.31
CA LYS A 119 0.88 -6.43 25.67
C LYS A 119 1.06 -4.95 25.32
N GLU A 120 2.27 -4.42 25.48
CA GLU A 120 2.63 -3.05 25.16
C GLU A 120 2.36 -2.75 23.68
N ILE A 121 2.66 -3.67 22.76
CA ILE A 121 2.35 -3.52 21.33
C ILE A 121 0.83 -3.54 21.11
N VAL A 122 0.11 -4.48 21.73
CA VAL A 122 -1.35 -4.58 21.63
C VAL A 122 -2.04 -3.28 22.10
N ASP A 123 -1.61 -2.72 23.23
CA ASP A 123 -2.13 -1.45 23.76
C ASP A 123 -1.92 -0.30 22.75
N HIS A 124 -0.72 -0.16 22.19
CA HIS A 124 -0.43 0.91 21.22
C HIS A 124 -1.21 0.73 19.91
N LEU A 125 -1.33 -0.49 19.38
CA LEU A 125 -2.15 -0.77 18.18
C LEU A 125 -3.62 -0.39 18.41
N LYS A 126 -4.16 -0.73 19.59
CA LYS A 126 -5.53 -0.37 19.97
C LYS A 126 -5.73 1.15 20.06
N ILE A 127 -4.77 1.87 20.62
CA ILE A 127 -4.83 3.34 20.69
C ILE A 127 -4.72 3.95 19.28
N PHE A 128 -3.79 3.47 18.45
CA PHE A 128 -3.63 3.88 17.06
C PHE A 128 -4.93 3.71 16.25
N SER A 129 -5.63 2.59 16.39
CA SER A 129 -6.88 2.32 15.68
C SER A 129 -8.02 3.29 16.01
N HIS A 130 -8.02 3.91 17.20
CA HIS A 130 -9.01 4.90 17.60
C HIS A 130 -8.62 6.33 17.20
N LEU A 131 -7.33 6.68 17.29
CA LEU A 131 -6.83 8.02 16.94
C LEU A 131 -6.77 8.28 15.42
N ASN A 132 -6.48 7.23 14.65
CA ASN A 132 -6.21 7.34 13.23
C ASN A 132 -6.72 6.10 12.46
N PRO A 133 -8.03 5.82 12.50
CA PRO A 133 -8.62 4.58 11.97
C PRO A 133 -8.26 4.32 10.50
N LEU A 134 -8.20 5.37 9.66
CA LEU A 134 -7.83 5.24 8.24
C LEU A 134 -6.39 4.74 8.04
N ALA A 135 -5.43 5.24 8.82
CA ALA A 135 -4.04 4.77 8.73
C ALA A 135 -3.85 3.39 9.36
N TYR A 136 -4.64 3.06 10.39
CA TYR A 136 -4.68 1.71 10.95
C TYR A 136 -5.25 0.71 9.93
N GLU A 137 -6.36 1.04 9.26
CA GLU A 137 -6.94 0.25 8.17
C GLU A 137 -5.93 0.05 7.03
N ASN A 138 -5.21 1.11 6.63
CA ASN A 138 -4.11 1.00 5.66
C ASN A 138 -3.00 0.04 6.13
N THR A 139 -2.64 0.08 7.41
CA THR A 139 -1.66 -0.86 8.01
C THR A 139 -2.15 -2.31 7.92
N LEU A 140 -3.44 -2.56 8.16
CA LEU A 140 -4.02 -3.90 8.01
C LEU A 140 -4.07 -4.37 6.54
N LEU A 141 -4.29 -3.46 5.58
CA LEU A 141 -4.15 -3.80 4.15
C LEU A 141 -2.69 -4.12 3.81
N ASN A 142 -1.73 -3.31 4.29
CA ASN A 142 -0.30 -3.55 4.08
C ASN A 142 0.12 -4.92 4.62
N LEU A 143 -0.35 -5.28 5.82
CA LEU A 143 -0.16 -6.60 6.43
C LEU A 143 -0.62 -7.74 5.52
N VAL A 144 -1.84 -7.68 4.97
CA VAL A 144 -2.34 -8.75 4.10
C VAL A 144 -1.58 -8.81 2.77
N PHE A 145 -1.35 -7.67 2.11
CA PHE A 145 -0.67 -7.62 0.82
C PHE A 145 0.82 -8.01 0.93
N GLY A 146 1.54 -7.45 1.91
CA GLY A 146 2.95 -7.75 2.13
C GLY A 146 3.18 -9.21 2.54
N THR A 147 2.32 -9.78 3.41
CA THR A 147 2.40 -11.21 3.74
C THR A 147 2.18 -12.09 2.52
N HIS A 148 1.26 -11.72 1.61
CA HIS A 148 1.09 -12.44 0.35
C HIS A 148 2.34 -12.35 -0.54
N VAL A 149 3.02 -11.19 -0.62
CA VAL A 149 4.30 -11.05 -1.32
C VAL A 149 5.36 -11.99 -0.75
N GLY A 150 5.51 -12.07 0.58
CA GLY A 150 6.44 -13.00 1.22
C GLY A 150 6.12 -14.47 0.88
N LYS A 151 4.86 -14.88 0.99
CA LYS A 151 4.43 -16.25 0.65
C LYS A 151 4.70 -16.61 -0.80
N ALA A 152 4.43 -15.69 -1.73
CA ALA A 152 4.66 -15.91 -3.16
C ALA A 152 6.16 -15.93 -3.54
N ASN A 153 7.03 -15.40 -2.68
CA ASN A 153 8.50 -15.51 -2.78
C ASN A 153 9.06 -16.69 -1.96
N ASN A 154 8.20 -17.61 -1.50
CA ASN A 154 8.55 -18.83 -0.76
C ASN A 154 9.28 -18.61 0.57
N TYR A 155 8.98 -17.52 1.27
CA TYR A 155 9.48 -17.29 2.63
C TYR A 155 9.08 -18.43 3.57
N SER A 156 9.99 -18.84 4.44
CA SER A 156 9.72 -19.77 5.54
C SER A 156 8.76 -19.17 6.57
N ALA A 157 8.21 -20.01 7.45
CA ALA A 157 7.32 -19.54 8.53
C ALA A 157 7.97 -18.45 9.40
N ASN A 158 9.26 -18.58 9.71
CA ASN A 158 9.99 -17.58 10.50
C ASN A 158 10.12 -16.25 9.74
N GLU A 159 10.54 -16.27 8.47
CA GLU A 159 10.64 -15.06 7.64
C GLU A 159 9.28 -14.39 7.44
N LEU A 160 8.21 -15.17 7.32
CA LEU A 160 6.84 -14.66 7.28
C LEU A 160 6.42 -13.99 8.59
N PHE A 161 6.77 -14.55 9.76
CA PHE A 161 6.46 -13.95 11.05
C PHE A 161 7.29 -12.68 11.32
N GLU A 162 8.55 -12.63 10.91
CA GLU A 162 9.34 -11.40 10.93
C GLU A 162 8.73 -10.33 10.01
N LEU A 163 8.37 -10.68 8.78
CA LEU A 163 7.71 -9.78 7.84
C LEU A 163 6.36 -9.28 8.36
N ILE A 164 5.53 -10.15 8.93
CA ILE A 164 4.27 -9.80 9.59
C ILE A 164 4.52 -8.81 10.74
N SER A 165 5.55 -9.04 11.55
CA SER A 165 5.95 -8.12 12.64
C SER A 165 6.31 -6.73 12.10
N VAL A 166 7.00 -6.65 10.95
CA VAL A 166 7.29 -5.37 10.29
C VAL A 166 5.99 -4.70 9.83
N LEU A 167 5.20 -5.39 9.00
CA LEU A 167 4.01 -4.84 8.36
C LEU A 167 2.91 -4.44 9.36
N PHE A 168 2.82 -5.12 10.50
CA PHE A 168 1.80 -4.83 11.49
C PHE A 168 2.21 -3.68 12.43
N PHE A 169 3.52 -3.52 12.69
CA PHE A 169 4.01 -2.54 13.68
C PHE A 169 4.67 -1.30 13.06
N GLU A 170 4.91 -1.27 11.74
CA GLU A 170 5.52 -0.14 10.99
C GLU A 170 4.94 1.24 11.36
N ASN A 171 3.62 1.32 11.53
CA ASN A 171 2.87 2.56 11.75
C ASN A 171 2.48 2.80 13.23
N ILE A 172 2.90 1.93 14.17
CA ILE A 172 2.48 1.98 15.58
C ILE A 172 2.88 3.28 16.31
N GLY A 173 3.90 3.98 15.82
CA GLY A 173 4.33 5.29 16.30
C GLY A 173 3.22 6.35 16.30
N TYR A 174 2.23 6.25 15.39
CA TYR A 174 1.07 7.15 15.40
C TYR A 174 0.25 7.08 16.70
N ALA A 175 0.38 6.03 17.50
CA ALA A 175 -0.21 5.95 18.83
C ALA A 175 0.27 7.05 19.78
N ARG A 176 1.48 7.61 19.62
CA ARG A 176 2.01 8.71 20.46
C ARG A 176 2.17 10.06 19.75
N LEU A 177 1.98 10.15 18.43
CA LEU A 177 2.26 11.37 17.66
C LEU A 177 1.11 12.37 17.64
N ASN A 178 1.38 13.60 18.05
CA ASN A 178 0.43 14.70 17.90
C ASN A 178 0.40 15.14 16.42
N LYS A 179 -0.79 15.18 15.79
CA LYS A 179 -0.96 15.68 14.40
C LYS A 179 -0.51 17.15 14.20
N LYS A 180 -0.34 17.93 15.28
CA LYS A 180 0.18 19.31 15.28
C LYS A 180 1.70 19.41 15.49
N MET A 181 2.39 18.30 15.77
CA MET A 181 3.85 18.29 15.90
C MET A 181 4.46 18.50 14.51
N LYS A 182 5.37 19.47 14.40
CA LYS A 182 6.14 19.68 13.18
C LYS A 182 6.92 18.40 12.86
N ASP A 183 6.95 18.02 11.59
CA ASP A 183 7.69 16.84 11.11
C ASP A 183 7.22 15.50 11.73
N ALA A 184 6.00 15.43 12.30
CA ALA A 184 5.42 14.22 12.91
C ALA A 184 5.47 12.98 12.00
N GLN A 185 5.21 13.16 10.70
CA GLN A 185 5.32 12.07 9.72
C GLN A 185 6.76 11.58 9.57
N LEU A 186 7.78 12.45 9.65
CA LEU A 186 9.17 12.05 9.46
C LEU A 186 9.75 11.24 10.63
N VAL A 187 9.18 11.39 11.84
CA VAL A 187 9.65 10.71 13.06
C VAL A 187 8.91 9.41 13.39
N HIS A 188 7.79 9.13 12.70
CA HIS A 188 6.98 7.95 13.03
C HIS A 188 7.69 6.60 12.86
N PRO A 189 8.57 6.35 11.86
CA PRO A 189 9.26 5.06 11.72
C PRO A 189 10.26 4.81 12.87
N ILE A 190 10.93 5.88 13.31
CA ILE A 190 11.85 5.85 14.47
C ILE A 190 11.06 5.49 15.72
N LEU A 191 9.93 6.17 15.96
CA LEU A 191 9.10 5.94 17.12
C LEU A 191 8.47 4.55 17.14
N SER A 192 8.00 4.04 16.00
CA SER A 192 7.49 2.67 15.85
C SER A 192 8.53 1.64 16.27
N LYS A 193 9.75 1.75 15.76
CA LYS A 193 10.88 0.89 16.13
C LYS A 193 11.13 0.92 17.64
N GLU A 194 11.18 2.11 18.25
CA GLU A 194 11.47 2.22 19.68
C GLU A 194 10.34 1.70 20.58
N ILE A 195 9.07 1.82 20.18
CA ILE A 195 7.93 1.18 20.87
C ILE A 195 8.10 -0.35 20.84
N VAL A 196 8.32 -0.93 19.66
CA VAL A 196 8.46 -2.38 19.47
C VAL A 196 9.67 -2.94 20.23
N LYS A 197 10.78 -2.19 20.24
CA LYS A 197 12.00 -2.55 20.97
C LYS A 197 11.82 -2.49 22.49
N ILE A 198 11.18 -1.45 23.02
CA ILE A 198 10.92 -1.32 24.47
C ILE A 198 9.95 -2.40 24.95
N ALA A 199 9.05 -2.85 24.08
CA ALA A 199 8.17 -3.99 24.33
C ALA A 199 8.89 -5.36 24.32
N GLY A 200 10.22 -5.41 24.12
CA GLY A 200 11.02 -6.63 24.23
C GLY A 200 11.29 -7.38 22.91
N LEU A 201 10.82 -6.87 21.76
CA LEU A 201 11.13 -7.46 20.46
C LEU A 201 12.50 -6.94 19.99
N GLU A 202 13.55 -7.75 20.18
CA GLU A 202 14.94 -7.36 19.89
C GLU A 202 15.45 -7.76 18.49
N ASN A 203 14.63 -8.42 17.67
CA ASN A 203 15.03 -8.85 16.33
C ASN A 203 15.48 -7.65 15.47
N LYS A 204 16.79 -7.60 15.19
CA LYS A 204 17.42 -6.48 14.49
C LYS A 204 16.85 -6.24 13.09
N LEU A 205 16.54 -7.30 12.33
CA LEU A 205 16.00 -7.18 10.98
C LEU A 205 14.60 -6.57 10.99
N VAL A 206 13.75 -7.00 11.93
CA VAL A 206 12.41 -6.43 12.15
C VAL A 206 12.52 -4.96 12.55
N LEU A 207 13.33 -4.64 13.57
CA LEU A 207 13.52 -3.27 14.06
C LEU A 207 14.09 -2.32 13.00
N GLU A 208 15.07 -2.76 12.21
CA GLU A 208 15.64 -1.97 11.12
C GLU A 208 14.63 -1.79 9.98
N SER A 209 13.86 -2.83 9.63
CA SER A 209 12.84 -2.73 8.58
C SER A 209 11.70 -1.77 8.97
N ILE A 210 11.25 -1.78 10.23
CA ILE A 210 10.25 -0.84 10.76
C ILE A 210 10.74 0.61 10.67
N GLU A 211 12.02 0.88 10.93
CA GLU A 211 12.58 2.23 10.78
C GLU A 211 12.79 2.64 9.31
N GLN A 212 12.97 1.66 8.42
CA GLN A 212 13.24 1.86 6.99
C GLN A 212 11.98 1.90 6.11
N HIS A 213 10.79 1.65 6.64
CA HIS A 213 9.59 1.46 5.82
C HIS A 213 9.11 2.72 5.05
N GLU A 214 9.75 3.87 5.24
CA GLU A 214 9.51 5.12 4.49
C GLU A 214 10.74 5.57 3.65
N GLU A 215 11.81 4.75 3.59
CA GLU A 215 13.01 4.94 2.76
C GLU A 215 12.79 4.51 1.30
N LYS A 216 13.40 5.16 0.31
CA LYS A 216 13.19 4.81 -1.12
C LYS A 216 14.54 4.60 -1.78
N LEU A 217 14.68 3.61 -2.67
CA LEU A 217 16.00 3.29 -3.27
C LEU A 217 16.65 4.45 -4.05
N ASP A 218 15.91 5.50 -4.42
CA ASP A 218 16.46 6.75 -5.00
C ASP A 218 16.95 7.79 -3.96
N GLY A 219 16.89 7.46 -2.67
CA GLY A 219 17.26 8.35 -1.55
C GLY A 219 16.22 9.45 -1.24
N SER A 220 15.05 9.45 -1.88
CA SER A 220 14.00 10.46 -1.64
C SER A 220 13.10 10.15 -0.44
N GLY A 221 13.29 9.00 0.21
CA GLY A 221 12.57 8.59 1.43
C GLY A 221 13.13 9.19 2.72
N TYR A 222 12.65 8.71 3.86
CA TYR A 222 13.00 9.18 5.20
C TYR A 222 12.92 8.01 6.20
N PRO A 223 13.54 8.10 7.40
CA PRO A 223 14.23 9.25 8.01
C PRO A 223 15.69 9.49 7.60
N LYS A 224 16.39 8.49 7.06
CA LYS A 224 17.84 8.47 6.80
C LYS A 224 18.23 8.68 5.33
N LYS A 225 17.27 8.66 4.39
CA LYS A 225 17.50 8.81 2.93
C LYS A 225 18.36 7.69 2.35
N LEU A 226 18.06 6.47 2.75
CA LEU A 226 18.81 5.29 2.31
C LEU A 226 18.54 4.99 0.84
N THR A 227 19.59 4.58 0.10
CA THR A 227 19.48 4.00 -1.24
C THR A 227 19.51 2.48 -1.25
N HIS A 228 19.71 1.87 -0.07
CA HIS A 228 19.78 0.43 0.17
C HIS A 228 19.04 0.14 1.47
N MET A 229 18.07 -0.78 1.44
CA MET A 229 17.15 -1.05 2.55
C MET A 229 16.76 -2.52 2.57
N HIS A 230 16.37 -3.03 3.75
CA HIS A 230 16.02 -4.43 3.93
C HIS A 230 14.78 -4.84 3.11
N GLU A 231 14.73 -6.10 2.66
CA GLU A 231 13.68 -6.57 1.74
C GLU A 231 12.28 -6.45 2.36
N TYR A 232 12.12 -6.68 3.67
CA TYR A 232 10.84 -6.48 4.35
C TYR A 232 10.35 -5.02 4.31
N ALA A 233 11.25 -4.04 4.37
CA ALA A 233 10.91 -2.62 4.22
C ALA A 233 10.49 -2.29 2.78
N GLN A 234 11.11 -2.92 1.78
CA GLN A 234 10.67 -2.80 0.38
C GLN A 234 9.28 -3.40 0.18
N ILE A 235 9.02 -4.58 0.75
CA ILE A 235 7.69 -5.23 0.72
C ILE A 235 6.63 -4.35 1.38
N SER A 236 6.92 -3.76 2.54
CA SER A 236 6.05 -2.79 3.21
C SER A 236 5.66 -1.64 2.28
N GLN A 237 6.64 -1.01 1.61
CA GLN A 237 6.35 0.10 0.70
C GLN A 237 5.57 -0.31 -0.54
N ILE A 238 5.92 -1.45 -1.12
CA ILE A 238 5.17 -2.05 -2.23
C ILE A 238 3.71 -2.26 -1.82
N ALA A 239 3.47 -2.79 -0.62
CA ALA A 239 2.13 -2.97 -0.07
C ALA A 239 1.42 -1.63 0.24
N ASN A 240 2.12 -0.61 0.76
CA ASN A 240 1.61 0.72 1.05
C ASN A 240 1.24 1.51 -0.21
N GLN A 241 2.05 1.42 -1.27
CA GLN A 241 1.68 1.98 -2.57
C GLN A 241 0.42 1.31 -3.10
N TYR A 242 0.35 -0.03 -3.02
CA TYR A 242 -0.80 -0.78 -3.49
C TYR A 242 -2.09 -0.47 -2.72
N SER A 243 -2.04 -0.42 -1.39
CA SER A 243 -3.18 -0.10 -0.55
C SER A 243 -3.68 1.33 -0.79
N GLN A 244 -2.79 2.30 -0.99
CA GLN A 244 -3.17 3.66 -1.36
C GLN A 244 -3.77 3.77 -2.77
N ILE A 245 -3.20 3.07 -3.76
CA ILE A 245 -3.69 3.06 -5.15
C ILE A 245 -5.11 2.44 -5.16
N THR A 246 -5.28 1.26 -4.55
CA THR A 246 -6.58 0.57 -4.42
C THR A 246 -7.65 1.38 -3.67
N GLN A 247 -7.29 2.13 -2.62
CA GLN A 247 -8.21 3.05 -1.93
C GLN A 247 -8.63 4.28 -2.76
N LYS A 248 -7.74 4.80 -3.63
CA LYS A 248 -8.00 6.02 -4.42
C LYS A 248 -8.88 5.77 -5.64
N SER A 249 -8.83 4.58 -6.23
CA SER A 249 -9.65 4.26 -7.40
C SER A 249 -11.13 4.13 -7.02
N LYS A 250 -11.88 5.17 -7.36
CA LYS A 250 -13.35 5.25 -7.18
C LYS A 250 -14.12 4.12 -7.88
N ASN A 251 -13.48 3.39 -8.78
CA ASN A 251 -14.08 2.39 -9.66
C ASN A 251 -13.53 0.97 -9.46
N ILE A 252 -12.77 0.69 -8.39
CA ILE A 252 -12.18 -0.65 -8.13
C ILE A 252 -13.19 -1.81 -8.14
N ASN A 253 -14.46 -1.55 -7.82
CA ASN A 253 -15.56 -2.52 -7.94
C ASN A 253 -15.99 -2.82 -9.39
N THR A 254 -15.29 -2.26 -10.37
CA THR A 254 -15.57 -2.41 -11.80
C THR A 254 -14.29 -2.86 -12.50
N ALA A 255 -14.42 -3.74 -13.49
CA ALA A 255 -13.30 -4.23 -14.26
C ALA A 255 -12.43 -3.12 -14.87
N ILE A 256 -13.03 -2.02 -15.31
CA ILE A 256 -12.29 -0.87 -15.86
C ILE A 256 -11.50 -0.15 -14.76
N GLY A 257 -12.02 -0.04 -13.54
CA GLY A 257 -11.28 0.56 -12.43
C GLY A 257 -10.10 -0.30 -11.96
N GLU A 258 -10.22 -1.62 -11.99
CA GLU A 258 -9.09 -2.54 -11.73
C GLU A 258 -8.00 -2.44 -12.82
N LEU A 259 -8.39 -2.28 -14.09
CA LEU A 259 -7.47 -2.04 -15.19
C LEU A 259 -6.79 -0.66 -15.07
N CYS A 260 -7.53 0.38 -14.67
CA CYS A 260 -6.94 1.69 -14.38
C CYS A 260 -6.02 1.67 -13.15
N LEU A 261 -6.27 0.81 -12.15
CA LEU A 261 -5.41 0.65 -10.97
C LEU A 261 -4.05 0.04 -11.30
N LEU A 262 -4.01 -0.92 -12.23
CA LEU A 262 -2.74 -1.35 -12.82
C LEU A 262 -2.03 -0.14 -13.48
N GLY A 263 -2.81 0.85 -13.95
CA GLY A 263 -2.46 1.95 -14.87
C GLY A 263 -1.94 3.23 -14.25
N GLU A 264 -2.36 3.52 -13.03
CA GLU A 264 -1.93 4.70 -12.28
C GLU A 264 -0.52 4.57 -11.70
N GLY A 265 0.17 3.47 -12.02
CA GLY A 265 1.55 3.26 -11.63
C GLY A 265 1.71 2.92 -10.15
N PHE A 266 1.76 1.61 -9.87
CA PHE A 266 2.93 1.14 -9.11
C PHE A 266 4.18 1.79 -9.72
N ASP A 267 5.14 2.28 -8.93
CA ASP A 267 6.25 3.13 -9.42
C ASP A 267 7.32 2.30 -10.18
N PHE A 268 6.89 1.69 -11.30
CA PHE A 268 7.64 0.93 -12.30
C PHE A 268 8.57 1.89 -13.06
N ARG A 269 9.58 2.41 -12.38
CA ARG A 269 10.74 3.08 -13.02
C ARG A 269 11.66 2.06 -13.67
N THR A 270 11.10 1.19 -14.49
CA THR A 270 11.78 0.25 -15.39
C THR A 270 11.85 0.78 -16.83
N SER A 271 11.57 2.07 -17.04
CA SER A 271 12.00 2.79 -18.25
C SER A 271 13.46 3.25 -18.09
N GLN A 272 14.28 2.96 -19.10
CA GLN A 272 15.75 2.83 -19.02
C GLN A 272 16.55 4.16 -18.88
N LYS A 273 16.08 5.11 -18.05
CA LYS A 273 16.80 6.37 -17.74
C LYS A 273 16.81 6.79 -16.27
N LYS A 274 16.14 6.06 -15.37
CA LYS A 274 16.35 6.13 -13.90
C LYS A 274 16.30 4.72 -13.33
N SER A 275 17.02 4.47 -12.24
CA SER A 275 16.97 3.20 -11.52
C SER A 275 15.57 2.96 -10.94
N ALA A 276 15.12 1.71 -10.97
CA ALA A 276 13.85 1.30 -10.38
C ALA A 276 13.81 1.62 -8.88
N LEU A 277 12.66 2.06 -8.37
CA LEU A 277 12.53 2.38 -6.94
C LEU A 277 12.50 1.14 -6.03
N TYR A 278 12.14 -0.03 -6.56
CA TYR A 278 11.95 -1.27 -5.81
C TYR A 278 12.29 -2.50 -6.68
N SER A 279 12.58 -3.64 -6.02
CA SER A 279 12.75 -4.92 -6.70
C SER A 279 11.49 -5.34 -7.48
N TYR A 280 11.68 -5.77 -8.74
CA TYR A 280 10.59 -6.27 -9.60
C TYR A 280 9.98 -7.58 -9.08
N GLN A 281 10.79 -8.45 -8.47
CA GLN A 281 10.35 -9.76 -8.00
C GLN A 281 9.31 -9.65 -6.88
N LEU A 282 9.44 -8.65 -6.02
CA LEU A 282 8.52 -8.36 -4.91
C LEU A 282 7.18 -7.77 -5.37
N GLN A 283 7.12 -7.15 -6.55
CA GLN A 283 5.89 -6.54 -7.09
C GLN A 283 5.02 -7.56 -7.84
N LYS A 284 5.64 -8.58 -8.44
CA LYS A 284 4.97 -9.61 -9.25
C LYS A 284 3.77 -10.31 -8.53
N PRO A 285 3.81 -10.62 -7.21
CA PRO A 285 2.67 -11.22 -6.53
C PRO A 285 1.44 -10.30 -6.50
N LEU A 286 1.62 -8.99 -6.28
CA LEU A 286 0.51 -8.04 -6.28
C LEU A 286 -0.02 -7.77 -7.69
N LEU A 287 0.82 -7.86 -8.72
CA LEU A 287 0.34 -7.92 -10.10
C LEU A 287 -0.47 -9.19 -10.38
N SER A 288 -0.08 -10.34 -9.82
CA SER A 288 -0.82 -11.60 -9.97
C SER A 288 -2.21 -11.50 -9.35
N ILE A 289 -2.32 -10.91 -8.16
CA ILE A 289 -3.58 -10.51 -7.53
C ILE A 289 -4.40 -9.67 -8.54
N MET A 290 -3.90 -8.51 -8.98
CA MET A 290 -4.63 -7.64 -9.92
C MET A 290 -5.02 -8.31 -11.25
N GLN A 291 -4.31 -9.35 -11.68
CA GLN A 291 -4.59 -10.09 -12.90
C GLN A 291 -5.61 -11.22 -12.70
N GLU A 292 -5.73 -11.79 -11.51
CA GLU A 292 -6.66 -12.90 -11.23
C GLU A 292 -8.13 -12.43 -11.28
N SER A 293 -8.46 -11.20 -10.88
CA SER A 293 -9.82 -10.64 -11.03
C SER A 293 -10.18 -10.39 -12.51
N ILE A 294 -9.18 -10.01 -13.31
CA ILE A 294 -9.30 -9.82 -14.77
C ILE A 294 -9.61 -11.14 -15.50
N GLN A 295 -9.37 -12.31 -14.90
CA GLN A 295 -9.67 -13.61 -15.51
C GLN A 295 -11.16 -13.97 -15.54
N THR A 296 -12.02 -13.24 -14.82
CA THR A 296 -13.48 -13.47 -14.93
C THR A 296 -14.01 -12.97 -16.28
N LYS A 297 -15.01 -13.67 -16.84
CA LYS A 297 -15.60 -13.36 -18.16
C LYS A 297 -16.03 -11.89 -18.30
N VAL A 298 -16.62 -11.32 -17.25
CA VAL A 298 -17.05 -9.92 -17.19
C VAL A 298 -15.86 -8.96 -17.34
N HIS A 299 -14.73 -9.27 -16.70
CA HIS A 299 -13.55 -8.41 -16.75
C HIS A 299 -12.80 -8.54 -18.07
N GLN A 300 -12.72 -9.75 -18.65
CA GLN A 300 -12.22 -9.95 -20.02
C GLN A 300 -13.05 -9.14 -21.02
N HIS A 301 -14.39 -9.25 -21.00
CA HIS A 301 -15.25 -8.48 -21.89
C HIS A 301 -15.09 -6.96 -21.71
N ALA A 302 -14.98 -6.47 -20.47
CA ALA A 302 -14.74 -5.05 -20.20
C ALA A 302 -13.37 -4.58 -20.72
N TYR A 303 -12.31 -5.38 -20.54
CA TYR A 303 -10.98 -5.06 -21.04
C TYR A 303 -10.91 -5.07 -22.57
N GLY A 304 -11.50 -6.10 -23.21
CA GLY A 304 -11.64 -6.17 -24.66
C GLY A 304 -12.39 -4.95 -25.21
N ASN A 305 -13.50 -4.55 -24.57
CA ASN A 305 -14.22 -3.34 -24.94
C ASN A 305 -13.38 -2.05 -24.79
N HIS A 306 -12.60 -1.92 -23.71
CA HIS A 306 -11.70 -0.79 -23.51
C HIS A 306 -10.61 -0.74 -24.59
N LEU A 307 -9.92 -1.85 -24.85
CA LEU A 307 -8.90 -1.96 -25.89
C LEU A 307 -9.48 -1.64 -27.27
N TYR A 308 -10.67 -2.15 -27.58
CA TYR A 308 -11.40 -1.86 -28.82
C TYR A 308 -11.65 -0.35 -28.99
N ASP A 309 -12.11 0.34 -27.94
CA ASP A 309 -12.36 1.78 -27.98
C ASP A 309 -11.06 2.60 -28.16
N GLN A 310 -9.97 2.28 -27.45
CA GLN A 310 -8.72 3.04 -27.57
C GLN A 310 -8.03 2.78 -28.91
N LEU A 311 -7.94 1.52 -29.34
CA LEU A 311 -7.36 1.16 -30.63
C LEU A 311 -8.20 1.71 -31.81
N SER A 312 -9.53 1.79 -31.69
CA SER A 312 -10.38 2.51 -32.66
C SER A 312 -9.93 3.95 -32.91
N LYS A 313 -9.44 4.64 -31.88
CA LYS A 313 -8.93 6.03 -32.00
C LYS A 313 -7.57 6.06 -32.69
N VAL A 314 -6.68 5.11 -32.39
CA VAL A 314 -5.41 4.94 -33.12
C VAL A 314 -5.66 4.72 -34.62
N ILE A 315 -6.62 3.86 -34.97
CA ILE A 315 -6.97 3.59 -36.37
C ILE A 315 -7.48 4.86 -37.07
N LYS A 316 -8.40 5.58 -36.44
CA LYS A 316 -8.87 6.89 -36.95
C LYS A 316 -7.70 7.83 -37.21
N TRP A 317 -6.72 7.89 -36.31
CA TRP A 317 -5.49 8.65 -36.51
C TRP A 317 -4.62 8.12 -37.67
N THR A 318 -4.44 6.81 -37.84
CA THR A 318 -3.69 6.25 -38.99
C THR A 318 -4.36 6.53 -40.35
N ASN A 319 -5.66 6.85 -40.35
CA ASN A 319 -6.42 7.25 -41.53
C ASN A 319 -6.38 8.77 -41.78
N THR A 320 -5.79 9.57 -40.88
CA THR A 320 -5.51 10.98 -41.15
C THR A 320 -4.38 11.10 -42.19
N LEU A 321 -4.74 11.55 -43.39
CA LEU A 321 -3.82 11.75 -44.51
C LEU A 321 -2.88 12.94 -44.23
N ASN A 322 -1.63 12.65 -43.85
CA ASN A 322 -0.57 13.65 -43.87
C ASN A 322 0.13 13.62 -45.24
N ALA A 323 -0.19 14.59 -46.10
CA ALA A 323 0.14 14.50 -47.53
C ALA A 323 1.65 14.58 -47.85
N THR A 324 2.47 15.13 -46.95
CA THR A 324 3.83 15.60 -47.27
C THR A 324 4.98 14.73 -46.77
N ASN A 325 4.78 13.82 -45.81
CA ASN A 325 5.85 12.98 -45.27
C ASN A 325 5.69 11.51 -45.72
N ALA A 326 6.65 11.00 -46.51
CA ALA A 326 6.61 9.65 -47.08
C ALA A 326 6.85 8.54 -46.03
N GLU A 327 7.74 8.79 -45.07
CA GLU A 327 8.03 7.86 -43.97
C GLU A 327 6.84 7.74 -43.02
N MET A 328 6.18 8.87 -42.73
CA MET A 328 4.91 8.91 -41.99
C MET A 328 3.86 8.00 -42.65
N LYS A 329 3.67 8.14 -43.97
CA LYS A 329 2.72 7.30 -44.73
C LYS A 329 3.09 5.82 -44.67
N PHE A 330 4.38 5.48 -44.76
CA PHE A 330 4.85 4.10 -44.65
C PHE A 330 4.57 3.51 -43.27
N ILE A 331 4.84 4.23 -42.18
CA ILE A 331 4.57 3.74 -40.82
C ILE A 331 3.06 3.68 -40.54
N GLN A 332 2.27 4.68 -40.98
CA GLN A 332 0.80 4.61 -40.91
C GLN A 332 0.25 3.40 -41.69
N ALA A 333 0.77 3.12 -42.89
CA ALA A 333 0.40 1.94 -43.66
C ALA A 333 0.77 0.64 -42.92
N LYS A 334 1.98 0.55 -42.35
CA LYS A 334 2.43 -0.60 -41.56
C LYS A 334 1.60 -0.83 -40.30
N LEU A 335 1.17 0.24 -39.62
CA LEU A 335 0.22 0.15 -38.51
C LEU A 335 -1.14 -0.35 -39.00
N ARG A 336 -1.69 0.21 -40.09
CA ARG A 336 -2.96 -0.25 -40.68
C ARG A 336 -2.95 -1.71 -41.12
N SER A 337 -1.81 -2.27 -41.52
CA SER A 337 -1.66 -3.70 -41.85
C SER A 337 -1.41 -4.61 -40.64
N ALA A 338 -0.95 -4.06 -39.51
CA ALA A 338 -0.78 -4.80 -38.25
C ALA A 338 -2.07 -4.81 -37.41
N LEU A 339 -2.90 -3.78 -37.57
CA LEU A 339 -4.30 -3.77 -37.20
C LEU A 339 -5.08 -4.70 -38.14
N TRP A 340 -5.90 -5.61 -37.62
CA TRP A 340 -6.70 -6.56 -38.41
C TRP A 340 -7.79 -5.82 -39.23
N ILE A 341 -7.42 -5.29 -40.40
CA ILE A 341 -8.29 -4.57 -41.33
C ILE A 341 -7.91 -4.99 -42.76
N SER A 342 -8.88 -5.40 -43.58
CA SER A 342 -8.64 -5.54 -45.03
C SER A 342 -8.55 -4.15 -45.68
N GLU A 343 -7.85 -4.03 -46.81
CA GLU A 343 -7.72 -2.77 -47.56
C GLU A 343 -9.07 -2.16 -48.02
N THR A 344 -10.18 -2.87 -47.82
CA THR A 344 -11.54 -2.58 -48.25
C THR A 344 -12.53 -2.26 -47.11
N SER A 345 -12.16 -2.41 -45.84
CA SER A 345 -13.10 -2.24 -44.71
C SER A 345 -13.19 -0.78 -44.22
N GLN A 346 -14.41 -0.29 -43.99
CA GLN A 346 -14.65 0.97 -43.27
C GLN A 346 -14.62 0.82 -41.74
N TYR A 347 -14.56 -0.41 -41.22
CA TYR A 347 -14.64 -0.69 -39.80
C TYR A 347 -13.24 -0.91 -39.17
N PRO A 348 -13.02 -0.41 -37.94
CA PRO A 348 -11.70 -0.43 -37.30
C PRO A 348 -11.11 -1.83 -37.01
N PHE A 349 -11.93 -2.88 -37.02
CA PHE A 349 -11.43 -4.25 -36.85
C PHE A 349 -12.27 -5.21 -37.71
N GLN A 350 -11.71 -6.39 -38.02
CA GLN A 350 -12.44 -7.51 -38.61
C GLN A 350 -13.47 -8.15 -37.65
N ILE A 351 -13.39 -7.85 -36.36
CA ILE A 351 -14.43 -8.22 -35.38
C ILE A 351 -15.29 -6.99 -35.04
N ASN A 352 -16.59 -7.20 -34.91
CA ASN A 352 -17.52 -6.20 -34.39
C ASN A 352 -17.52 -6.23 -32.86
N ARG A 353 -17.90 -5.10 -32.25
CA ARG A 353 -18.01 -4.99 -30.78
C ARG A 353 -18.90 -6.07 -30.14
N GLU A 354 -19.93 -6.50 -30.85
CA GLU A 354 -20.86 -7.56 -30.41
C GLU A 354 -20.19 -8.95 -30.32
N GLU A 355 -19.17 -9.21 -31.14
CA GLU A 355 -18.44 -10.49 -31.14
C GLU A 355 -17.52 -10.64 -29.92
N LEU A 356 -17.16 -9.53 -29.25
CA LEU A 356 -16.49 -9.54 -27.95
C LEU A 356 -17.37 -10.07 -26.79
N LYS A 357 -18.65 -10.41 -27.05
CA LYS A 357 -19.50 -11.16 -26.11
C LYS A 357 -19.15 -12.65 -26.06
N ASP A 358 -18.46 -13.17 -27.07
CA ASP A 358 -17.87 -14.50 -27.01
C ASP A 358 -16.51 -14.45 -26.29
N ASN A 359 -16.31 -15.36 -25.35
CA ASN A 359 -15.14 -15.36 -24.46
C ASN A 359 -13.86 -15.76 -25.21
N GLN A 360 -13.96 -16.65 -26.19
CA GLN A 360 -12.82 -17.11 -26.98
C GLN A 360 -12.39 -16.01 -27.95
N ILE A 361 -13.33 -15.38 -28.66
CA ILE A 361 -13.07 -14.23 -29.53
C ILE A 361 -12.50 -13.07 -28.71
N CYS A 362 -13.08 -12.75 -27.54
CA CYS A 362 -12.58 -11.70 -26.68
C CYS A 362 -11.15 -11.96 -26.19
N SER A 363 -10.84 -13.20 -25.78
CA SER A 363 -9.48 -13.59 -25.34
C SER A 363 -8.47 -13.51 -26.50
N MET A 364 -8.82 -13.99 -27.69
CA MET A 364 -8.00 -13.85 -28.90
C MET A 364 -7.73 -12.38 -29.24
N PHE A 365 -8.78 -11.56 -29.22
CA PHE A 365 -8.68 -10.12 -29.45
C PHE A 365 -7.75 -9.43 -28.44
N ILE A 366 -7.90 -9.69 -27.14
CA ILE A 366 -7.04 -9.11 -26.10
C ILE A 366 -5.57 -9.47 -26.36
N ASN A 367 -5.29 -10.72 -26.71
CA ASN A 367 -3.91 -11.16 -26.98
C ASN A 367 -3.28 -10.46 -28.20
N ASP A 368 -4.05 -10.23 -29.26
CA ASP A 368 -3.56 -9.56 -30.48
C ASP A 368 -3.50 -8.04 -30.32
N ALA A 369 -4.50 -7.43 -29.69
CA ALA A 369 -4.48 -6.03 -29.26
C ALA A 369 -3.25 -5.76 -28.39
N ARG A 370 -2.84 -6.69 -27.51
CA ARG A 370 -1.64 -6.55 -26.69
C ARG A 370 -0.35 -6.50 -27.51
N LYS A 371 -0.18 -7.38 -28.50
CA LYS A 371 0.98 -7.38 -29.42
C LYS A 371 1.05 -6.08 -30.23
N LEU A 372 -0.09 -5.61 -30.70
CA LEU A 372 -0.24 -4.42 -31.53
C LEU A 372 0.13 -3.14 -30.76
N VAL A 373 -0.36 -2.96 -29.53
CA VAL A 373 -0.01 -1.77 -28.75
C VAL A 373 1.47 -1.75 -28.37
N LEU A 374 2.11 -2.92 -28.15
CA LEU A 374 3.57 -2.99 -28.02
C LEU A 374 4.27 -2.40 -29.27
N GLN A 375 3.79 -2.73 -30.48
CA GLN A 375 4.31 -2.15 -31.72
C GLN A 375 4.03 -0.64 -31.81
N ILE A 376 2.80 -0.19 -31.50
CA ILE A 376 2.45 1.24 -31.51
C ILE A 376 3.34 2.03 -30.53
N SER A 377 3.63 1.50 -29.34
CA SER A 377 4.46 2.17 -28.34
C SER A 377 5.91 2.38 -28.81
N GLN A 378 6.45 1.49 -29.64
CA GLN A 378 7.76 1.65 -30.30
C GLN A 378 7.73 2.80 -31.30
N PHE A 379 6.67 2.87 -32.13
CA PHE A 379 6.51 3.95 -33.10
C PHE A 379 6.18 5.30 -32.45
N ALA A 380 5.45 5.34 -31.34
CA ALA A 380 5.08 6.58 -30.65
C ALA A 380 6.29 7.41 -30.23
N ASN A 381 7.36 6.77 -29.73
CA ASN A 381 8.60 7.48 -29.43
C ASN A 381 9.34 7.95 -30.69
N TYR A 382 9.35 7.15 -31.75
CA TYR A 382 9.92 7.55 -33.04
C TYR A 382 9.20 8.78 -33.63
N PHE A 383 7.87 8.76 -33.61
CA PHE A 383 7.01 9.86 -34.03
C PHE A 383 7.27 11.14 -33.24
N ASN A 384 7.41 11.05 -31.91
CA ASN A 384 7.64 12.21 -31.06
C ASN A 384 9.06 12.78 -31.19
N GLN A 385 10.08 11.91 -31.24
CA GLN A 385 11.48 12.30 -31.10
C GLN A 385 12.19 12.55 -32.44
N ILE A 386 11.82 11.82 -33.51
CA ILE A 386 12.49 11.87 -34.81
C ILE A 386 11.62 12.60 -35.85
N LEU A 387 10.33 12.25 -35.94
CA LEU A 387 9.43 12.84 -36.94
C LEU A 387 8.70 14.10 -36.45
N HIS A 388 8.82 14.44 -35.16
CA HIS A 388 8.11 15.52 -34.46
C HIS A 388 6.60 15.59 -34.75
N TYR A 389 5.99 14.44 -35.04
CA TYR A 389 4.60 14.31 -35.45
C TYR A 389 3.87 13.30 -34.55
N PRO A 390 3.42 13.71 -33.35
CA PRO A 390 2.90 12.80 -32.35
C PRO A 390 1.66 12.05 -32.81
N ILE A 391 1.50 10.81 -32.31
CA ILE A 391 0.21 10.11 -32.40
C ILE A 391 -0.80 10.92 -31.57
N LYS A 392 -1.90 11.35 -32.19
CA LYS A 392 -2.92 12.18 -31.53
C LYS A 392 -4.21 11.39 -31.34
N ILE A 393 -4.63 11.26 -30.10
CA ILE A 393 -5.90 10.64 -29.70
C ILE A 393 -6.72 11.71 -29.00
N ASP A 394 -7.95 11.94 -29.49
CA ASP A 394 -8.84 13.01 -29.00
C ASP A 394 -8.13 14.39 -28.90
N ASN A 395 -7.29 14.69 -29.91
CA ASN A 395 -6.39 15.85 -30.03
C ASN A 395 -5.22 15.92 -29.02
N ILE A 396 -5.10 14.97 -28.09
CA ILE A 396 -4.00 14.89 -27.14
C ILE A 396 -2.82 14.13 -27.78
N SER A 397 -1.63 14.71 -27.72
CA SER A 397 -0.38 14.05 -28.14
C SER A 397 -0.03 12.91 -27.18
N THR A 398 0.18 11.72 -27.72
CA THR A 398 0.48 10.50 -26.96
C THR A 398 1.95 10.07 -27.16
N ASN A 399 2.46 9.29 -26.23
CA ASN A 399 3.85 8.80 -26.18
C ASN A 399 3.87 7.27 -25.94
N LYS A 400 5.07 6.68 -25.90
CA LYS A 400 5.25 5.27 -25.58
C LYS A 400 4.50 4.89 -24.29
N GLU A 401 4.65 5.70 -23.26
CA GLU A 401 4.08 5.50 -21.93
C GLU A 401 2.55 5.43 -22.00
N TYR A 402 1.87 6.36 -22.69
CA TYR A 402 0.42 6.30 -22.93
C TYR A 402 -0.04 4.99 -23.58
N PHE A 403 0.73 4.45 -24.53
CA PHE A 403 0.34 3.18 -25.16
C PHE A 403 0.61 1.99 -24.26
N LEU A 404 1.74 1.98 -23.57
CA LEU A 404 2.06 0.93 -22.62
C LEU A 404 0.99 0.82 -21.53
N THR A 405 0.43 1.95 -21.05
CA THR A 405 -0.66 1.91 -20.05
C THR A 405 -1.95 1.22 -20.53
N LEU A 406 -2.11 0.94 -21.83
CA LEU A 406 -3.28 0.21 -22.35
C LEU A 406 -3.16 -1.32 -22.24
N ILE A 407 -1.94 -1.88 -22.13
CA ILE A 407 -1.67 -3.33 -22.32
C ILE A 407 -1.05 -4.05 -21.13
N ASN A 408 -0.21 -3.32 -20.44
CA ASN A 408 0.26 -3.55 -19.11
C ASN A 408 0.14 -2.16 -18.52
N PRO A 409 -0.96 -1.87 -17.83
CA PRO A 409 -1.16 -0.51 -17.33
C PRO A 409 0.04 -0.05 -16.44
N THR A 410 0.82 -1.01 -15.96
CA THR A 410 2.12 -0.97 -15.29
C THR A 410 3.37 -0.68 -16.15
N THR A 411 3.34 0.12 -17.23
CA THR A 411 4.57 0.40 -18.04
C THR A 411 4.67 1.78 -18.67
#